data_AF-A0A1N6Z3I3-F1
#
_entry.id   AF-A0A1N6Z3I3-F1
#
_cell.length_a   1.000
_cell.length_b   1.000
_cell.length_c   1.000
_cell.angle_alpha   90.00
_cell.angle_beta   90.00
_cell.angle_gamma   90.00
#
_symmetry.space_group_name_H-M   'P 1'
#
loop_
_entity.id
_entity.type
_entity.pdbx_description
1 polymer ?
#
loop_
_entity_poly.entity_id
_entity_poly.type
_entity_poly.pdbx_seq_one_letter_code
_entity_poly.pdbx_strand_id
1 'polypeptide(L)'
;MKKGILEKIINLKEDNVRLARAFIVQAKSSSPRNTGTEMIITENGDTFGSIGGGKDEKTVIEKSLDLMKTGRSEKLKLTLTRKEAAEIGWVCGGQVDIFIQVIS
;
A
#
# COMPACT_ATOMS: atom_id res chain seq x y z
N MET A 1 13.04 7.73 0.81
CA MET A 1 12.55 6.72 -0.14
C MET A 1 13.63 5.68 -0.31
N LYS A 2 13.33 4.38 -0.22
CA LYS A 2 14.38 3.35 -0.32
C LYS A 2 14.86 3.27 -1.77
N LYS A 3 16.17 3.26 -1.99
CA LYS A 3 16.80 3.28 -3.32
C LYS A 3 16.20 2.23 -4.29
N GLY A 4 15.96 1.01 -3.78
CA GLY A 4 15.41 -0.08 -4.58
C GLY A 4 13.96 0.09 -5.05
N ILE A 5 13.14 0.93 -4.41
CA ILE A 5 11.76 1.17 -4.89
C ILE A 5 11.75 2.05 -6.12
N LEU A 6 12.57 3.10 -6.13
CA LEU A 6 12.69 3.98 -7.29
C LEU A 6 13.26 3.23 -8.48
N GLU A 7 14.33 2.47 -8.27
CA GLU A 7 14.93 1.61 -9.31
C GLU A 7 13.88 0.63 -9.86
N LYS A 8 13.07 0.02 -9.00
CA LYS A 8 12.01 -0.90 -9.46
C LYS A 8 10.93 -0.19 -10.29
N ILE A 9 10.51 1.01 -9.90
CA ILE A 9 9.56 1.81 -10.69
C ILE A 9 10.15 2.13 -12.07
N ILE A 10 11.40 2.57 -12.12
CA ILE A 10 12.07 2.92 -13.38
C ILE A 10 12.09 1.70 -14.31
N ASN A 11 12.58 0.55 -13.85
CA ASN A 11 12.67 -0.65 -14.68
C ASN A 11 11.28 -1.08 -15.21
N LEU A 12 10.26 -1.09 -14.34
CA LEU A 12 8.90 -1.44 -14.76
C LEU A 12 8.34 -0.45 -15.80
N LYS A 13 8.68 0.83 -15.69
CA LYS A 13 8.26 1.85 -16.66
C LYS A 13 8.98 1.69 -18.01
N GLU A 14 10.25 1.34 -18.00
CA GLU A 14 11.00 1.01 -19.22
C GLU A 14 10.40 -0.21 -19.94
N ASP A 15 9.93 -1.19 -19.16
CA ASP A 15 9.23 -2.38 -19.66
C ASP A 15 7.77 -2.12 -20.08
N ASN A 16 7.30 -0.87 -20.05
CA ASN A 16 5.91 -0.47 -20.32
C ASN A 16 4.87 -1.16 -19.44
N VAL A 17 5.26 -1.59 -18.24
CA VAL A 17 4.35 -2.20 -17.27
C VAL A 17 3.56 -1.10 -16.56
N ARG A 18 2.24 -1.24 -16.52
CA ARG A 18 1.39 -0.38 -15.69
C ARG A 18 1.52 -0.79 -14.24
N LEU A 19 1.71 0.21 -13.37
CA LEU A 19 1.91 -0.03 -11.95
C LEU A 19 1.30 1.07 -11.06
N ALA A 20 1.11 0.73 -9.80
CA ALA A 20 0.77 1.64 -8.73
C ALA A 20 1.78 1.56 -7.60
N ARG A 21 2.00 2.68 -6.93
CA ARG A 21 2.77 2.78 -5.69
C ARG A 21 1.82 3.11 -4.55
N ALA A 22 1.72 2.19 -3.59
CA ALA A 22 0.98 2.41 -2.35
C ALA A 22 1.97 2.76 -1.24
N PHE A 23 1.70 3.82 -0.48
CA PHE A 23 2.53 4.17 0.67
C PHE A 23 1.75 4.82 1.80
N ILE A 24 2.14 4.52 3.05
CA ILE A 24 1.51 5.06 4.24
C ILE A 24 1.86 6.54 4.37
N VAL A 25 0.85 7.40 4.29
CA VAL A 25 0.98 8.86 4.44
C VAL A 25 0.65 9.32 5.86
N GLN A 26 -0.08 8.52 6.62
CA GLN A 26 -0.35 8.77 8.03
C GLN A 26 -0.54 7.47 8.79
N ALA A 27 0.06 7.37 9.98
CA ALA A 27 -0.17 6.30 10.93
C ALA A 27 -0.57 6.92 12.27
N LYS A 28 -1.69 6.50 12.85
CA LYS A 28 -2.05 6.86 14.23
C LYS A 28 -1.35 5.93 15.22
N SER A 29 -1.14 6.42 16.44
CA SER A 29 -0.49 5.69 17.55
C SER A 29 -1.04 4.27 17.66
N SER A 30 -0.14 3.28 17.76
CA SER A 30 -0.44 1.84 17.68
C SER A 30 -0.80 1.34 16.26
N SER A 31 -0.02 1.70 15.25
CA SER A 31 -0.09 1.06 13.92
C SER A 31 1.21 0.28 13.65
N PRO A 32 1.19 -0.85 12.91
CA PRO A 32 2.33 -1.80 12.86
C PRO A 32 3.46 -1.32 11.96
N ARG A 33 3.19 -0.21 11.27
CA ARG A 33 3.97 0.31 10.18
C ARG A 33 4.07 1.82 10.32
N ASN A 34 5.25 2.31 10.03
CA ASN A 34 5.56 3.72 10.05
C ASN A 34 5.15 4.36 8.73
N THR A 35 4.86 5.66 8.80
CA THR A 35 4.75 6.53 7.63
C THR A 35 5.94 6.29 6.70
N GLY A 36 5.68 6.22 5.40
CA GLY A 36 6.70 5.95 4.38
C GLY A 36 6.94 4.46 4.10
N THR A 37 6.27 3.54 4.79
CA THR A 37 6.19 2.14 4.35
C THR A 37 5.49 2.12 2.98
N GLU A 38 6.07 1.40 2.02
CA GLU A 38 5.66 1.45 0.62
C GLU A 38 5.66 0.06 -0.05
N MET A 39 4.81 -0.08 -1.05
CA MET A 39 4.65 -1.29 -1.87
C MET A 39 4.34 -0.88 -3.31
N ILE A 40 4.94 -1.58 -4.27
CA ILE A 40 4.62 -1.50 -5.70
C ILE A 40 3.67 -2.63 -6.03
N ILE A 41 2.68 -2.34 -6.88
CA ILE A 41 1.71 -3.28 -7.41
C ILE A 41 1.72 -3.15 -8.93
N THR A 42 1.96 -4.23 -9.65
CA THR A 42 1.86 -4.25 -11.13
C THR A 42 0.42 -4.53 -11.57
N GLU A 43 0.11 -4.29 -12.83
CA GLU A 43 -1.20 -4.64 -13.42
C GLU A 43 -1.54 -6.13 -13.37
N ASN A 44 -0.53 -7.00 -13.26
CA ASN A 44 -0.71 -8.45 -13.08
C ASN A 44 -0.92 -8.84 -11.61
N GLY A 45 -0.84 -7.87 -10.68
CA GLY A 45 -0.97 -8.10 -9.24
C GLY A 45 0.31 -8.48 -8.54
N ASP A 46 1.45 -8.52 -9.24
CA ASP A 46 2.75 -8.76 -8.61
C ASP A 46 3.12 -7.61 -7.68
N THR A 47 3.75 -7.93 -6.55
CA THR A 47 4.13 -6.93 -5.55
C THR A 47 5.62 -6.86 -5.31
N PHE A 48 6.08 -5.66 -4.95
CA PHE A 48 7.44 -5.44 -4.46
C PHE A 48 7.40 -4.52 -3.25
N GLY A 49 7.96 -4.97 -2.12
CA GLY A 49 7.71 -4.37 -0.81
C GLY A 49 6.42 -4.91 -0.17
N SER A 50 6.02 -4.32 0.95
CA SER A 50 4.83 -4.72 1.71
C SER A 50 4.35 -3.55 2.56
N ILE A 51 3.03 -3.43 2.70
CA ILE A 51 2.41 -2.41 3.58
C ILE A 51 1.98 -2.96 4.94
N GLY A 52 2.23 -4.24 5.23
CA GLY A 52 1.80 -4.86 6.48
C GLY A 52 1.47 -6.34 6.42
N GLY A 53 1.21 -6.89 5.23
CA GLY A 53 0.71 -8.25 5.05
C GLY A 53 -0.77 -8.41 5.43
N GLY A 54 -1.30 -9.63 5.23
CA GLY A 54 -2.67 -9.98 5.65
C GLY A 54 -3.79 -9.35 4.80
N LYS A 55 -4.97 -9.21 5.41
CA LYS A 55 -6.19 -8.74 4.74
C LYS A 55 -6.04 -7.31 4.19
N ASP A 56 -5.38 -6.43 4.96
CA ASP A 56 -5.16 -5.04 4.58
C ASP A 56 -4.32 -4.92 3.30
N GLU A 57 -3.29 -5.77 3.15
CA GLU A 57 -2.46 -5.79 1.94
C GLU A 57 -3.26 -6.23 0.71
N LYS A 58 -4.12 -7.25 0.85
CA LYS A 58 -5.02 -7.69 -0.23
C LYS A 58 -5.96 -6.57 -0.68
N THR A 59 -6.54 -5.83 0.26
CA THR A 59 -7.41 -4.67 -0.04
C THR A 59 -6.65 -3.57 -0.78
N VAL A 60 -5.39 -3.30 -0.42
CA VAL A 60 -4.56 -2.33 -1.14
C VAL A 60 -4.25 -2.79 -2.56
N ILE A 61 -3.96 -4.09 -2.77
CA ILE A 61 -3.72 -4.65 -4.11
C ILE A 61 -4.97 -4.51 -4.97
N GLU A 62 -6.12 -4.98 -4.49
CA GLU A 62 -7.40 -4.91 -5.21
C GLU A 62 -7.75 -3.47 -5.60
N LYS A 63 -7.66 -2.53 -4.66
CA LYS A 63 -7.91 -1.11 -4.93
C LYS A 63 -6.93 -0.53 -5.93
N SER A 64 -5.65 -0.94 -5.89
CA SER A 64 -4.63 -0.49 -6.84
C SER A 64 -4.94 -0.95 -8.26
N LEU A 65 -5.36 -2.22 -8.43
CA LEU A 65 -5.77 -2.77 -9.72
C LEU A 65 -6.96 -2.00 -10.32
N ASP A 66 -7.94 -1.63 -9.50
CA ASP A 66 -9.09 -0.86 -9.97
C ASP A 66 -8.72 0.59 -10.32
N LEU A 67 -7.87 1.23 -9.53
CA LEU A 67 -7.38 2.58 -9.81
C LEU A 67 -6.56 2.61 -11.11
N MET A 68 -5.76 1.59 -11.38
CA MET A 68 -5.01 1.46 -12.64
C MET A 68 -5.90 1.35 -13.88
N LYS A 69 -7.13 0.85 -13.77
CA LYS A 69 -8.10 0.85 -14.89
C LYS A 69 -8.57 2.27 -15.25
N THR A 70 -8.67 3.15 -14.24
CA THR A 70 -9.17 4.52 -14.41
C THR A 70 -8.07 5.57 -14.55
N GLY A 71 -6.81 5.21 -14.27
CA GLY A 71 -5.68 6.14 -14.26
C GLY A 71 -5.70 7.14 -13.10
N ARG A 72 -6.55 6.93 -12.08
CA ARG A 72 -6.73 7.87 -10.97
C ARG A 72 -5.96 7.42 -9.73
N SER A 73 -5.38 8.38 -9.01
CA SER A 73 -4.73 8.15 -7.72
C SER A 73 -5.68 8.54 -6.59
N GLU A 74 -5.71 7.78 -5.49
CA GLU A 74 -6.62 8.01 -4.37
C GLU A 74 -5.98 7.71 -3.02
N LYS A 75 -6.52 8.34 -1.96
CA LYS A 75 -6.22 7.96 -0.57
C LYS A 75 -7.18 6.86 -0.13
N LEU A 76 -6.63 5.80 0.43
CA LEU A 76 -7.34 4.70 1.09
C LEU A 76 -7.13 4.80 2.60
N LYS A 77 -8.22 4.75 3.38
CA LYS A 77 -8.18 4.71 4.83
C LYS A 77 -8.44 3.29 5.30
N LEU A 78 -7.50 2.71 6.03
CA LEU A 78 -7.66 1.41 6.67
C LEU A 78 -7.73 1.59 8.19
N THR A 79 -8.71 0.92 8.81
CA THR A 79 -8.92 0.92 10.25
C THR A 79 -8.86 -0.52 10.72
N LEU A 80 -7.91 -0.84 11.59
CA LEU A 80 -7.86 -2.12 12.27
C LEU A 80 -9.02 -2.17 13.26
N THR A 81 -9.88 -3.18 13.11
CA THR A 81 -10.94 -3.40 14.10
C THR A 81 -10.32 -3.81 15.44
N ARG A 82 -11.02 -3.56 16.55
CA ARG A 82 -10.54 -3.98 17.89
C ARG A 82 -10.24 -5.48 17.97
N LYS A 83 -10.94 -6.31 17.20
CA LYS A 83 -10.74 -7.75 17.15
C LYS A 83 -9.40 -8.11 16.49
N GLU A 84 -9.12 -7.52 15.33
CA GLU A 84 -7.83 -7.68 14.62
C GLU A 84 -6.68 -7.10 15.45
N ALA A 85 -6.90 -5.96 16.11
CA ALA A 85 -5.92 -5.35 17.02
C ALA A 85 -5.64 -6.24 18.25
N ALA A 86 -6.67 -6.87 18.83
CA ALA A 86 -6.52 -7.76 19.98
C ALA A 86 -5.76 -9.05 19.62
N GLU A 87 -5.97 -9.59 18.42
CA GLU A 87 -5.26 -10.79 17.92
C GLU A 87 -3.73 -10.57 17.78
N ILE A 88 -3.29 -9.31 17.62
CA ILE A 88 -1.87 -8.92 17.61
C ILE A 88 -1.41 -8.23 18.92
N GLY A 89 -2.22 -8.31 19.98
CA GLY A 89 -1.87 -7.86 21.34
C GLY A 89 -2.12 -6.37 21.64
N TRP A 90 -3.01 -5.69 20.92
CA TRP A 90 -3.22 -4.24 21.04
C TRP A 90 -4.57 -3.85 21.66
N VAL A 91 -4.53 -2.77 22.44
CA VAL A 91 -5.65 -2.29 23.27
C VAL A 91 -6.46 -1.17 22.59
N CYS A 92 -5.87 -0.49 21.60
CA CYS A 92 -6.53 0.57 20.83
C CYS A 92 -6.36 0.30 19.33
N GLY A 93 -7.47 0.18 18.60
CA GLY A 93 -7.45 -0.07 17.16
C GLY A 93 -6.57 0.93 16.41
N GLY A 94 -5.74 0.44 15.49
CA GLY A 94 -4.86 1.25 14.66
C GLY A 94 -5.58 1.81 13.44
N GLN A 95 -5.12 2.96 12.93
CA GLN A 95 -5.61 3.52 11.67
C GLN A 95 -4.41 3.98 10.85
N VAL A 96 -4.39 3.57 9.58
CA VAL A 96 -3.42 4.04 8.58
C VAL A 96 -4.14 4.66 7.39
N ASP A 97 -3.63 5.80 6.93
CA ASP A 97 -3.99 6.36 5.65
C ASP A 97 -2.90 6.01 4.65
N ILE A 98 -3.29 5.40 3.53
CA ILE A 98 -2.43 4.98 2.44
C ILE A 98 -2.76 5.84 1.22
N PHE A 99 -1.74 6.38 0.56
CA PHE A 99 -1.94 6.98 -0.77
C PHE A 99 -1.54 5.96 -1.83
N ILE A 100 -2.44 5.72 -2.78
CA ILE A 100 -2.21 4.86 -3.93
C ILE A 100 -2.03 5.77 -5.14
N GLN A 101 -0.79 5.86 -5.61
CA GLN A 101 -0.40 6.62 -6.77
C GLN A 101 -0.34 5.69 -7.98
N VAL A 102 -1.21 5.90 -8.97
CA VAL A 102 -1.09 5.26 -10.27
C VAL A 102 0.04 5.95 -11.05
N ILE A 103 0.96 5.15 -11.58
CA ILE A 103 2.12 5.65 -12.33
C ILE A 103 1.89 5.31 -13.81
N SER A 104 1.42 6.31 -14.56
CA SER A 104 1.14 6.24 -16.00
C SER A 104 2.37 6.47 -16.85
#